data_AF-A0A0D8HFG0-F1
#
_entry.id   AF-A0A0D8HFG0-F1
#
_cell.length_a   1.000
_cell.length_b   1.000
_cell.length_c   1.000
_cell.angle_alpha   90.00
_cell.angle_beta   90.00
_cell.angle_gamma   90.00
#
_symmetry.space_group_name_H-M   'P 1'
#
loop_
_entity.id
_entity.type
_entity.pdbx_description
1 polymer ?
#
loop_
_entity_poly.entity_id
_entity_poly.type
_entity_poly.pdbx_seq_one_letter_code
_entity_poly.pdbx_strand_id
1 'polypeptide(L)'
;MMNANGNEEIVNDYGEMKRPPIVRIESRISTGLERTPISGNGLSEPLHPAIAPIVEEIFHPEIDDQGPKRAVLANTRLTSSIGLLIFLELFVIGITIPVVGQLFTLHAIIGFMLIPPLLFKLVSTGYRFFRYYSGAPRYKAAGPPHTLLRVAAPLLVLSTVALMASGVVLMVIGPTASAMNTWKGIHQASFVVWFALTAMHVVSYLPRAVYQMGGEIRLPAIGSFQFSSVRLKGREARLIVVLIAIIFGIVVVSLGYGSIAPWVHLFQTGRLIKVH
;
A
#
# COMPACT_ATOMS: atom_id res chain seq x y z
N MET A 1 44.14 30.89 35.43
CA MET A 1 43.16 31.24 36.48
C MET A 1 41.97 30.28 36.32
N MET A 2 41.46 29.70 37.40
CA MET A 2 40.29 28.81 37.36
C MET A 2 39.01 29.64 37.36
N ASN A 3 38.00 29.25 36.56
CA ASN A 3 36.68 29.88 36.62
C ASN A 3 35.82 29.27 37.73
N ALA A 4 34.67 29.90 38.03
CA ALA A 4 33.76 29.52 39.11
C ALA A 4 33.18 28.07 39.02
N ASN A 5 33.45 27.36 37.92
CA ASN A 5 33.00 25.98 37.68
C ASN A 5 34.14 24.94 37.74
N GLY A 6 35.36 25.34 38.11
CA GLY A 6 36.48 24.41 38.33
C GLY A 6 37.17 23.88 37.08
N ASN A 7 36.94 24.47 35.90
CA ASN A 7 37.61 24.08 34.66
C ASN A 7 38.82 24.98 34.38
N GLU A 8 39.89 24.40 33.82
CA GLU A 8 41.04 25.15 33.30
C GLU A 8 40.63 25.95 32.05
N GLU A 9 40.78 27.27 32.11
CA GLU A 9 40.59 28.14 30.96
C GLU A 9 41.90 28.20 30.16
N ILE A 10 41.96 27.44 29.06
CA ILE A 10 43.14 27.40 28.18
C ILE A 10 43.03 28.55 27.17
N VAL A 11 43.58 29.71 27.55
CA VAL A 11 43.76 30.89 26.70
C VAL A 11 45.13 30.79 26.01
N ASN A 12 45.20 31.06 24.70
CA ASN A 12 46.48 31.19 23.98
C ASN A 12 47.04 32.62 24.10
N ASP A 13 48.32 32.81 23.74
CA ASP A 13 49.07 34.08 23.89
C ASP A 13 48.51 35.27 23.06
N TYR A 14 47.38 35.09 22.38
CA TYR A 14 46.71 36.06 21.52
C TYR A 14 45.24 36.33 21.91
N GLY A 15 44.75 35.79 23.03
CA GLY A 15 43.43 36.14 23.59
C GLY A 15 42.21 35.57 22.85
N GLU A 16 42.36 34.54 22.02
CA GLU A 16 41.22 33.89 21.33
C GLU A 16 40.78 32.60 22.05
N MET A 17 39.46 32.41 22.20
CA MET A 17 38.87 31.19 22.77
C MET A 17 39.09 29.97 21.87
N LYS A 18 39.83 28.98 22.37
CA LYS A 18 40.07 27.69 21.71
C LYS A 18 38.76 26.87 21.71
N ARG A 19 38.21 26.55 20.53
CA ARG A 19 37.07 25.63 20.43
C ARG A 19 37.46 24.26 21.00
N PRO A 20 36.64 23.63 21.87
CA PRO A 20 36.98 22.32 22.42
C PRO A 20 36.96 21.25 21.31
N PRO A 21 37.82 20.22 21.40
CA PRO A 21 37.81 19.12 20.45
C PRO A 21 36.51 18.32 20.59
N ILE A 22 35.94 17.90 19.45
CA ILE A 22 34.77 17.02 19.41
C ILE A 22 35.16 15.66 19.98
N VAL A 23 34.79 15.41 21.24
CA VAL A 23 34.92 14.09 21.86
C VAL A 23 33.87 13.17 21.26
N ARG A 24 34.31 12.22 20.44
CA ARG A 24 33.51 11.10 19.95
C ARG A 24 33.22 10.16 21.13
N ILE A 25 31.99 10.20 21.66
CA ILE A 25 31.55 9.25 22.68
C ILE A 25 31.27 7.91 21.99
N GLU A 26 32.23 6.99 22.04
CA GLU A 26 31.99 5.58 21.76
C GLU A 26 31.19 4.99 22.94
N SER A 27 29.88 4.82 22.76
CA SER A 27 29.06 4.09 23.72
C SER A 27 29.36 2.60 23.61
N ARG A 28 30.27 2.13 24.46
CA ARG A 28 30.60 0.72 24.65
C ARG A 28 29.45 0.04 25.40
N ILE A 29 28.38 -0.32 24.68
CA ILE A 29 27.35 -1.23 25.21
C ILE A 29 27.88 -2.66 25.06
N SER A 30 28.44 -3.21 26.16
CA SER A 30 28.69 -4.64 26.28
C SER A 30 27.36 -5.38 26.41
N THR A 31 26.89 -5.99 25.33
CA THR A 31 25.85 -7.04 25.42
C THR A 31 26.53 -8.38 25.18
N GLY A 32 26.75 -9.10 26.28
CA GLY A 32 27.04 -10.53 26.25
C GLY A 32 25.80 -11.26 25.74
N LEU A 33 25.82 -11.64 24.47
CA LEU A 33 24.94 -12.66 23.92
C LEU A 33 25.82 -13.63 23.14
N GLU A 34 26.30 -14.63 23.89
CA GLU A 34 26.93 -15.82 23.37
C GLU A 34 25.93 -16.51 22.43
N ARG A 35 26.21 -16.48 21.13
CA ARG A 35 25.38 -17.15 20.12
C ARG A 35 25.71 -18.63 20.15
N THR A 36 24.85 -19.45 20.74
CA THR A 36 24.84 -20.89 20.50
C THR A 36 24.56 -21.16 19.01
N PRO A 37 25.36 -21.98 18.31
CA PRO A 37 25.07 -22.34 16.94
C PRO A 37 23.90 -23.33 16.92
N ILE A 38 22.77 -22.92 16.35
CA ILE A 38 21.68 -23.84 16.01
C ILE A 38 22.15 -24.62 14.76
N SER A 39 22.61 -25.84 14.98
CA SER A 39 22.85 -26.83 13.93
C SER A 39 21.50 -27.30 13.39
N GLY A 40 21.14 -26.80 12.21
CA GLY A 40 20.00 -27.25 11.43
C GLY A 40 20.48 -27.73 10.07
N ASN A 41 20.92 -28.99 10.00
CA ASN A 41 21.13 -29.71 8.75
C ASN A 41 19.77 -29.95 8.09
N GLY A 42 19.51 -29.25 6.98
CA GLY A 42 18.36 -29.54 6.11
C GLY A 42 18.16 -28.43 5.09
N LEU A 43 18.46 -28.72 3.82
CA LEU A 43 18.40 -27.87 2.63
C LEU A 43 19.70 -27.13 2.28
N SER A 44 20.79 -27.88 2.12
CA SER A 44 22.02 -27.42 1.46
C SER A 44 22.02 -27.74 -0.03
N GLU A 45 20.95 -27.36 -0.75
CA GLU A 45 21.13 -27.07 -2.18
C GLU A 45 21.54 -25.60 -2.29
N PRO A 46 22.71 -25.29 -2.90
CA PRO A 46 23.06 -23.90 -3.15
C PRO A 46 22.00 -23.28 -4.07
N LEU A 47 21.31 -22.25 -3.58
CA LEU A 47 20.45 -21.40 -4.39
C LEU A 47 21.22 -21.00 -5.66
N HIS A 48 20.58 -21.18 -6.82
CA HIS A 48 21.13 -20.81 -8.12
C HIS A 48 21.80 -19.42 -8.02
N PRO A 49 23.01 -19.20 -8.58
CA PRO A 49 23.80 -17.98 -8.35
C PRO A 49 23.09 -16.69 -8.79
N ALA A 50 22.05 -16.79 -9.63
CA ALA A 50 21.19 -15.67 -10.00
C ALA A 50 20.13 -15.28 -8.93
N ILE A 51 19.79 -16.20 -8.02
CA ILE A 51 18.72 -16.06 -7.02
C ILE A 51 19.30 -15.76 -5.62
N ALA A 52 20.51 -16.26 -5.32
CA ALA A 52 21.21 -16.00 -4.07
C ALA A 52 21.24 -14.51 -3.63
N PRO A 53 21.58 -13.53 -4.49
CA PRO A 53 21.58 -12.12 -4.08
C PRO A 53 20.18 -11.55 -3.83
N ILE A 54 19.14 -12.08 -4.50
CA ILE A 54 17.75 -11.65 -4.32
C ILE A 54 17.22 -12.14 -2.96
N VAL A 55 17.56 -13.38 -2.58
CA VAL A 55 17.18 -13.98 -1.30
C VAL A 55 17.92 -13.27 -0.16
N GLU A 56 19.23 -13.02 -0.29
CA GLU A 56 19.98 -12.26 0.72
C GLU A 56 19.45 -10.83 0.91
N GLU A 57 19.10 -10.12 -0.17
CA GLU A 57 18.56 -8.76 -0.09
C GLU A 57 17.13 -8.71 0.51
N ILE A 58 16.34 -9.77 0.35
CA ILE A 58 14.99 -9.90 0.93
C ILE A 58 15.05 -10.27 2.43
N PHE A 59 15.98 -11.15 2.84
CA PHE A 59 16.02 -11.71 4.18
C PHE A 59 17.03 -11.03 5.13
N HIS A 60 18.05 -10.36 4.60
CA HIS A 60 19.09 -9.67 5.38
C HIS A 60 19.36 -8.25 4.85
N PRO A 61 18.44 -7.29 5.07
CA PRO A 61 18.76 -5.90 4.80
C PRO A 61 19.87 -5.45 5.75
N GLU A 62 20.99 -5.00 5.20
CA GLU A 62 22.09 -4.40 5.96
C GLU A 62 21.53 -3.30 6.86
N ILE A 63 21.61 -3.52 8.18
CA ILE A 63 20.99 -2.64 9.18
C ILE A 63 21.96 -1.51 9.48
N ASP A 64 21.96 -0.49 8.62
CA ASP A 64 22.30 0.87 9.07
C ASP A 64 21.10 1.45 9.85
N ASP A 65 21.34 2.49 10.65
CA ASP A 65 20.36 3.27 11.42
C ASP A 65 19.25 3.91 10.55
N GLN A 66 19.40 3.90 9.22
CA GLN A 66 18.41 4.29 8.22
C GLN A 66 17.65 3.09 7.60
N GLY A 67 18.05 1.85 7.86
CA GLY A 67 17.46 0.60 7.36
C GLY A 67 15.94 0.49 7.64
N PRO A 68 15.46 0.78 8.86
CA PRO A 68 14.03 0.81 9.16
C PRO A 68 13.26 1.86 8.34
N LYS A 69 13.86 3.04 8.09
CA LYS A 69 13.25 4.12 7.30
C LYS A 69 13.21 3.76 5.81
N ARG A 70 14.27 3.14 5.29
CA ARG A 70 14.35 2.65 3.89
C ARG A 70 13.31 1.57 3.60
N ALA A 71 13.13 0.60 4.51
CA ALA A 71 12.11 -0.44 4.38
C ALA A 71 10.68 0.14 4.36
N VAL A 72 10.39 1.13 5.20
CA VAL A 72 9.09 1.83 5.22
C VAL A 72 8.87 2.63 3.93
N LEU A 73 9.91 3.29 3.41
CA LEU A 73 9.85 4.06 2.17
C LEU A 73 9.62 3.16 0.94
N ALA A 74 10.29 2.01 0.88
CA ALA A 74 10.12 1.01 -0.17
C ALA A 74 8.68 0.46 -0.20
N ASN A 75 8.14 0.06 0.97
CA ASN A 75 6.75 -0.39 1.09
C ASN A 75 5.74 0.69 0.68
N THR A 76 6.05 1.96 1.00
CA THR A 76 5.17 3.07 0.62
C THR A 76 5.12 3.26 -0.89
N ARG A 77 6.25 3.25 -1.59
CA ARG A 77 6.29 3.35 -3.07
C ARG A 77 5.64 2.15 -3.77
N LEU A 78 5.81 0.95 -3.22
CA LEU A 78 5.16 -0.26 -3.74
C LEU A 78 3.63 -0.14 -3.64
N THR A 79 3.16 0.28 -2.48
CA THR A 79 1.73 0.51 -2.23
C THR A 79 1.18 1.64 -3.09
N SER A 80 1.99 2.66 -3.41
CA SER A 80 1.62 3.72 -4.36
C SER A 80 1.43 3.22 -5.80
N SER A 81 2.31 2.33 -6.30
CA SER A 81 2.16 1.76 -7.65
C SER A 81 0.89 0.91 -7.78
N ILE A 82 0.61 0.05 -6.80
CA ILE A 82 -0.67 -0.69 -6.75
C ILE A 82 -1.85 0.26 -6.60
N GLY A 83 -1.71 1.32 -5.79
CA GLY A 83 -2.73 2.35 -5.65
C GLY A 83 -3.07 3.06 -6.97
N LEU A 84 -2.07 3.33 -7.81
CA LEU A 84 -2.27 3.91 -9.14
C LEU A 84 -2.97 2.91 -10.08
N LEU A 85 -2.55 1.65 -10.10
CA LEU A 85 -3.21 0.60 -10.90
C LEU A 85 -4.70 0.51 -10.55
N ILE A 86 -5.01 0.38 -9.25
CA ILE A 86 -6.40 0.35 -8.75
C ILE A 86 -7.15 1.60 -9.18
N PHE A 87 -6.54 2.79 -9.08
CA PHE A 87 -7.19 4.04 -9.48
C PHE A 87 -7.56 4.03 -10.97
N LEU A 88 -6.67 3.56 -11.84
CA LEU A 88 -6.93 3.45 -13.28
C LEU A 88 -8.02 2.43 -13.60
N GLU A 89 -8.00 1.25 -12.95
CA GLU A 89 -9.05 0.24 -13.11
C GLU A 89 -10.42 0.75 -12.65
N LEU A 90 -10.46 1.42 -11.48
CA LEU A 90 -11.67 2.04 -10.96
C LEU A 90 -12.19 3.16 -11.86
N PHE A 91 -11.30 3.93 -12.50
CA PHE A 91 -11.68 4.95 -13.46
C PHE A 91 -12.38 4.33 -14.69
N VAL A 92 -11.80 3.26 -15.24
CA VAL A 92 -12.41 2.52 -16.36
C VAL A 92 -13.75 1.92 -15.94
N ILE A 93 -13.83 1.26 -14.77
CA ILE A 93 -15.10 0.76 -14.23
C ILE A 93 -16.10 1.90 -14.08
N GLY A 94 -15.70 3.06 -13.56
CA GLY A 94 -16.57 4.23 -13.38
C GLY A 94 -17.23 4.68 -14.68
N ILE A 95 -16.50 4.65 -15.80
CA ILE A 95 -17.05 4.97 -17.14
C ILE A 95 -18.11 3.95 -17.57
N THR A 96 -18.00 2.68 -17.16
CA THR A 96 -18.99 1.65 -17.54
C THR A 96 -20.33 1.81 -16.83
N ILE A 97 -20.37 2.43 -15.64
CA ILE A 97 -21.55 2.43 -14.76
C ILE A 97 -22.80 3.06 -15.38
N PRO A 98 -22.75 4.27 -16.00
CA PRO A 98 -23.94 4.91 -16.56
C PRO A 98 -24.62 4.09 -17.67
N VAL A 99 -23.86 3.22 -18.34
CA VAL A 99 -24.31 2.41 -19.48
C VAL A 99 -23.99 0.93 -19.26
N VAL A 100 -24.06 0.46 -18.01
CA VAL A 100 -23.60 -0.88 -17.62
C VAL A 100 -24.27 -2.01 -18.41
N GLY A 101 -25.50 -1.82 -18.90
CA GLY A 101 -26.14 -2.81 -19.77
C GLY A 101 -25.41 -3.03 -21.10
N GLN A 102 -24.86 -1.96 -21.70
CA GLN A 102 -24.11 -2.02 -22.96
C GLN A 102 -22.64 -2.41 -22.71
N LEU A 103 -22.06 -1.91 -21.62
CA LEU A 103 -20.66 -2.13 -21.26
C LEU A 103 -20.47 -3.21 -20.19
N PHE A 104 -21.44 -4.13 -20.04
CA PHE A 104 -21.41 -5.14 -18.97
C PHE A 104 -20.15 -6.01 -19.05
N THR A 105 -19.80 -6.48 -20.24
CA THR A 105 -18.60 -7.31 -20.45
C THR A 105 -17.34 -6.59 -19.95
N LEU A 106 -17.21 -5.30 -20.26
CA LEU A 106 -16.07 -4.50 -19.82
C LEU A 106 -16.11 -4.30 -18.30
N HIS A 107 -17.28 -3.98 -17.73
CA HIS A 107 -17.48 -3.84 -16.29
C HIS A 107 -17.06 -5.11 -15.54
N ALA A 108 -17.51 -6.28 -16.00
CA ALA A 108 -17.22 -7.57 -15.39
C ALA A 108 -15.73 -7.95 -15.52
N ILE A 109 -15.13 -7.77 -16.70
CA ILE A 109 -13.70 -8.09 -16.92
C ILE A 109 -12.82 -7.22 -16.03
N ILE A 110 -13.02 -5.89 -16.04
CA ILE A 110 -12.20 -5.01 -15.20
C ILE A 110 -12.52 -5.20 -13.72
N GLY A 111 -13.77 -5.53 -13.37
CA GLY A 111 -14.16 -5.92 -12.01
C GLY A 111 -13.40 -7.15 -11.51
N PHE A 112 -13.26 -8.19 -12.33
CA PHE A 112 -12.44 -9.37 -12.01
C PHE A 112 -10.95 -9.03 -11.95
N MET A 113 -10.46 -8.23 -12.89
CA MET A 113 -9.06 -7.77 -12.95
C MET A 113 -8.66 -6.99 -11.68
N LEU A 114 -9.59 -6.22 -11.12
CA LEU A 114 -9.40 -5.40 -9.92
C LEU A 114 -9.22 -6.23 -8.64
N ILE A 115 -9.73 -7.47 -8.58
CA ILE A 115 -9.73 -8.28 -7.34
C ILE A 115 -8.31 -8.46 -6.77
N PRO A 116 -7.30 -8.95 -7.54
CA PRO A 116 -5.96 -9.14 -7.00
C PRO A 116 -5.25 -7.87 -6.53
N PRO A 117 -5.15 -6.77 -7.31
CA PRO A 117 -4.48 -5.55 -6.84
C PRO A 117 -5.18 -4.97 -5.60
N LEU A 118 -6.51 -5.05 -5.54
CA LEU A 118 -7.27 -4.64 -4.37
C LEU A 118 -6.96 -5.50 -3.14
N LEU A 119 -6.89 -6.82 -3.28
CA LEU A 119 -6.46 -7.72 -2.20
C LEU A 119 -5.05 -7.39 -1.72
N PHE A 120 -4.10 -7.15 -2.64
CA PHE A 120 -2.75 -6.71 -2.28
C PHE A 120 -2.76 -5.43 -1.47
N LYS A 121 -3.57 -4.44 -1.86
CA LYS A 121 -3.71 -3.19 -1.11
C LYS A 121 -4.31 -3.43 0.28
N LEU A 122 -5.37 -4.22 0.38
CA LEU A 122 -6.04 -4.52 1.66
C LEU A 122 -5.12 -5.29 2.61
N VAL A 123 -4.38 -6.29 2.12
CA VAL A 123 -3.40 -7.04 2.93
C VAL A 123 -2.26 -6.13 3.40
N SER A 124 -1.68 -5.31 2.50
CA SER A 124 -0.57 -4.41 2.85
C SER A 124 -0.99 -3.36 3.90
N THR A 125 -2.12 -2.71 3.67
CA THR A 125 -2.66 -1.67 4.57
C THR A 125 -3.17 -2.26 5.88
N GLY A 126 -3.83 -3.41 5.85
CA GLY A 126 -4.28 -4.17 7.01
C GLY A 126 -3.13 -4.67 7.88
N TYR A 127 -2.05 -5.18 7.27
CA TYR A 127 -0.84 -5.57 7.99
C TYR A 127 -0.22 -4.37 8.73
N ARG A 128 -0.10 -3.22 8.08
CA ARG A 128 0.40 -1.98 8.71
C ARG A 128 -0.51 -1.53 9.86
N PHE A 129 -1.83 -1.60 9.67
CA PHE A 129 -2.82 -1.30 10.70
C PHE A 129 -2.63 -2.21 11.91
N PHE A 130 -2.63 -3.52 11.70
CA PHE A 130 -2.47 -4.51 12.76
C PHE A 130 -1.16 -4.29 13.54
N ARG A 131 -0.04 -4.11 12.85
CA ARG A 131 1.26 -3.90 13.50
C ARG A 131 1.36 -2.57 14.26
N TYR A 132 0.62 -1.55 13.84
CA TYR A 132 0.51 -0.29 14.57
C TYR A 132 -0.22 -0.49 15.90
N TYR A 133 -1.39 -1.14 15.89
CA TYR A 133 -2.20 -1.37 17.09
C TYR A 133 -1.66 -2.48 18.00
N SER A 134 -0.92 -3.44 17.45
CA SER A 134 -0.17 -4.44 18.23
C SER A 134 1.08 -3.84 18.90
N GLY A 135 1.36 -2.56 18.64
CA GLY A 135 2.38 -1.79 19.33
C GLY A 135 3.82 -2.00 18.86
N ALA A 136 4.04 -2.51 17.65
CA ALA A 136 5.39 -2.70 17.13
C ALA A 136 6.14 -1.35 17.00
N PRO A 137 7.33 -1.19 17.62
CA PRO A 137 8.02 0.11 17.74
C PRO A 137 8.20 0.84 16.41
N ARG A 138 8.55 0.09 15.35
CA ARG A 138 8.75 0.62 14.00
C ARG A 138 7.51 1.29 13.39
N TYR A 139 6.31 0.81 13.70
CA TYR A 139 5.07 1.36 13.15
C TYR A 139 4.51 2.48 14.03
N LYS A 140 4.71 2.42 15.36
CA LYS A 140 4.38 3.54 16.25
C LYS A 140 5.23 4.78 15.93
N ALA A 141 6.53 4.60 15.69
CA ALA A 141 7.45 5.68 15.35
C ALA A 141 7.07 6.39 14.02
N ALA A 142 6.36 5.71 13.11
CA ALA A 142 5.84 6.29 11.88
C ALA A 142 4.64 7.24 12.09
N GLY A 143 4.20 7.41 13.34
CA GLY A 143 3.14 8.32 13.73
C GLY A 143 1.72 7.77 13.54
N PRO A 144 0.73 8.35 14.25
CA PRO A 144 -0.66 7.95 14.13
C PRO A 144 -1.23 8.18 12.73
N PRO A 145 -2.00 7.23 12.15
CA PRO A 145 -2.78 7.51 10.95
C PRO A 145 -3.80 8.62 11.23
N HIS A 146 -4.03 9.48 10.25
CA HIS A 146 -4.92 10.66 10.32
C HIS A 146 -6.30 10.29 10.87
N THR A 147 -6.80 11.05 11.86
CA THR A 147 -7.93 10.64 12.71
C THR A 147 -9.25 10.47 11.94
N LEU A 148 -9.57 11.37 11.00
CA LEU A 148 -10.76 11.25 10.14
C LEU A 148 -10.71 9.99 9.25
N LEU A 149 -9.53 9.62 8.78
CA LEU A 149 -9.33 8.41 7.96
C LEU A 149 -9.38 7.13 8.81
N ARG A 150 -9.23 7.24 10.13
CA ARG A 150 -9.25 6.10 11.04
C ARG A 150 -10.66 5.54 11.25
N VAL A 151 -11.67 6.41 11.19
CA VAL A 151 -13.10 6.01 11.26
C VAL A 151 -13.64 5.67 9.88
N ALA A 152 -13.24 6.41 8.85
CA ALA A 152 -13.67 6.15 7.47
C ALA A 152 -13.04 4.87 6.89
N ALA A 153 -11.82 4.49 7.30
CA ALA A 153 -11.12 3.34 6.73
C ALA A 153 -11.83 2.00 6.97
N PRO A 154 -12.29 1.65 8.20
CA PRO A 154 -13.07 0.43 8.42
C PRO A 154 -14.32 0.37 7.54
N LEU A 155 -15.08 1.47 7.45
CA LEU A 155 -16.27 1.54 6.61
C LEU A 155 -15.92 1.36 5.12
N LEU A 156 -14.85 2.00 4.65
CA LEU A 156 -14.38 1.88 3.27
C LEU A 156 -13.93 0.45 2.96
N VAL A 157 -13.23 -0.21 3.88
CA VAL A 157 -12.82 -1.62 3.73
C VAL A 157 -14.04 -2.53 3.67
N LEU A 158 -14.98 -2.37 4.60
CA LEU A 158 -16.20 -3.18 4.64
C LEU A 158 -17.05 -2.99 3.38
N SER A 159 -17.25 -1.75 2.92
CA SER A 159 -18.01 -1.48 1.70
C SER A 159 -17.27 -1.98 0.45
N THR A 160 -15.95 -1.92 0.42
CA THR A 160 -15.11 -2.49 -0.65
C THR A 160 -15.29 -4.01 -0.73
N VAL A 161 -15.19 -4.70 0.41
CA VAL A 161 -15.38 -6.16 0.49
C VAL A 161 -16.80 -6.54 0.10
N ALA A 162 -17.82 -5.81 0.60
CA ALA A 162 -19.22 -6.05 0.25
C ALA A 162 -19.48 -5.87 -1.26
N LEU A 163 -18.91 -4.82 -1.87
CA LEU A 163 -19.05 -4.55 -3.30
C LEU A 163 -18.42 -5.66 -4.14
N MET A 164 -17.19 -6.08 -3.82
CA MET A 164 -16.52 -7.15 -4.56
C MET A 164 -17.14 -8.52 -4.33
N ALA A 165 -17.45 -8.87 -3.08
CA ALA A 165 -18.08 -10.14 -2.77
C ALA A 165 -19.46 -10.28 -3.43
N SER A 166 -20.30 -9.24 -3.35
CA SER A 166 -21.61 -9.25 -4.01
C SER A 166 -21.50 -9.33 -5.54
N GLY A 167 -20.49 -8.67 -6.14
CA GLY A 167 -20.21 -8.80 -7.57
C GLY A 167 -19.84 -10.22 -7.97
N VAL A 168 -18.92 -10.85 -7.24
CA VAL A 168 -18.54 -12.25 -7.45
C VAL A 168 -19.73 -13.18 -7.25
N VAL A 169 -20.54 -12.98 -6.20
CA VAL A 169 -21.73 -13.79 -5.96
C VAL A 169 -22.71 -13.69 -7.12
N LEU A 170 -22.96 -12.49 -7.67
CA LEU A 170 -23.79 -12.33 -8.86
C LEU A 170 -23.25 -13.13 -10.05
N MET A 171 -21.94 -13.12 -10.28
CA MET A 171 -21.34 -13.91 -11.35
C MET A 171 -21.50 -15.42 -11.12
N VAL A 172 -21.41 -15.88 -9.87
CA VAL A 172 -21.54 -17.30 -9.52
C VAL A 172 -22.98 -17.80 -9.62
N ILE A 173 -23.95 -17.06 -9.07
CA ILE A 173 -25.36 -17.50 -9.05
C ILE A 173 -26.06 -17.30 -10.41
N GLY A 174 -25.55 -16.37 -11.21
CA GLY A 174 -26.07 -16.05 -12.53
C GLY A 174 -27.41 -15.29 -12.54
N PRO A 175 -27.89 -14.89 -13.72
CA PRO A 175 -29.05 -14.02 -13.89
C PRO A 175 -30.41 -14.67 -13.61
N THR A 176 -30.49 -15.99 -13.52
CA THR A 176 -31.75 -16.74 -13.33
C THR A 176 -32.01 -17.15 -11.88
N ALA A 177 -31.04 -16.93 -10.98
CA ALA A 177 -31.18 -17.28 -9.58
C ALA A 177 -32.26 -16.45 -8.88
N SER A 178 -33.04 -17.07 -7.98
CA SER A 178 -34.06 -16.38 -7.17
C SER A 178 -33.47 -15.26 -6.30
N ALA A 179 -32.24 -15.45 -5.81
CA ALA A 179 -31.52 -14.47 -4.99
C ALA A 179 -30.89 -13.31 -5.79
N MET A 180 -31.00 -13.31 -7.13
CA MET A 180 -30.33 -12.33 -8.00
C MET A 180 -30.67 -10.88 -7.64
N ASN A 181 -31.95 -10.57 -7.40
CA ASN A 181 -32.39 -9.21 -7.05
C ASN A 181 -31.83 -8.74 -5.70
N THR A 182 -31.76 -9.65 -4.72
CA THR A 182 -31.18 -9.36 -3.40
C THR A 182 -29.70 -9.01 -3.52
N TRP A 183 -28.91 -9.84 -4.21
CA TRP A 183 -27.48 -9.61 -4.37
C TRP A 183 -27.18 -8.39 -5.24
N LYS A 184 -28.00 -8.11 -6.26
CA LYS A 184 -27.92 -6.87 -7.04
C LYS A 184 -28.16 -5.64 -6.16
N GLY A 185 -29.18 -5.69 -5.29
CA GLY A 185 -29.45 -4.63 -4.33
C GLY A 185 -28.28 -4.39 -3.38
N ILE A 186 -27.67 -5.47 -2.85
CA ILE A 186 -26.48 -5.38 -2.00
C ILE A 186 -25.30 -4.76 -2.76
N HIS A 187 -25.08 -5.16 -4.02
CA HIS A 187 -24.01 -4.62 -4.87
C HIS A 187 -24.20 -3.11 -5.12
N GLN A 188 -25.42 -2.68 -5.45
CA GLN A 188 -25.72 -1.27 -5.67
C GLN A 188 -25.64 -0.43 -4.39
N ALA A 189 -26.17 -0.93 -3.27
CA ALA A 189 -26.11 -0.23 -1.99
C ALA A 189 -24.67 -0.08 -1.49
N SER A 190 -23.88 -1.17 -1.57
CA SER A 190 -22.45 -1.12 -1.24
C SER A 190 -21.67 -0.21 -2.17
N PHE A 191 -22.02 -0.15 -3.47
CA PHE A 191 -21.43 0.80 -4.41
C PHE A 191 -21.66 2.25 -3.99
N VAL A 192 -22.87 2.64 -3.60
CA VAL A 192 -23.17 4.03 -3.18
C VAL A 192 -22.33 4.43 -1.97
N VAL A 193 -22.31 3.58 -0.94
CA VAL A 193 -21.51 3.83 0.28
C VAL A 193 -20.01 3.89 -0.07
N TRP A 194 -19.53 2.92 -0.84
CA TRP A 194 -18.14 2.83 -1.26
C TRP A 194 -17.71 4.02 -2.12
N PHE A 195 -18.55 4.48 -3.03
CA PHE A 195 -18.28 5.61 -3.92
C PHE A 195 -18.12 6.90 -3.12
N ALA A 196 -19.03 7.18 -2.19
CA ALA A 196 -18.93 8.36 -1.32
C ALA A 196 -17.64 8.35 -0.49
N LEU A 197 -17.29 7.21 0.12
CA LEU A 197 -16.08 7.06 0.92
C LEU A 197 -14.80 7.13 0.07
N THR A 198 -14.81 6.54 -1.13
CA THR A 198 -13.65 6.54 -2.04
C THR A 198 -13.46 7.92 -2.66
N ALA A 199 -14.52 8.62 -3.05
CA ALA A 199 -14.45 9.99 -3.52
C ALA A 199 -13.87 10.90 -2.43
N MET A 200 -14.39 10.81 -1.19
CA MET A 200 -13.84 11.53 -0.04
C MET A 200 -12.36 11.18 0.19
N HIS A 201 -12.00 9.89 0.13
CA HIS A 201 -10.63 9.42 0.25
C HIS A 201 -9.73 10.09 -0.80
N VAL A 202 -10.04 9.93 -2.09
CA VAL A 202 -9.26 10.47 -3.21
C VAL A 202 -9.15 11.99 -3.12
N VAL A 203 -10.27 12.71 -2.91
CA VAL A 203 -10.29 14.18 -2.77
C VAL A 203 -9.46 14.64 -1.59
N SER A 204 -9.45 13.92 -0.46
CA SER A 204 -8.60 14.27 0.70
C SER A 204 -7.10 14.17 0.41
N TYR A 205 -6.70 13.41 -0.62
CA TYR A 205 -5.30 13.27 -1.04
C TYR A 205 -4.94 14.14 -2.25
N LEU A 206 -5.91 14.62 -3.03
CA LEU A 206 -5.71 15.47 -4.22
C LEU A 206 -4.92 16.77 -3.93
N PRO A 207 -5.25 17.58 -2.91
CA PRO A 207 -4.48 18.77 -2.58
C PRO A 207 -3.00 18.45 -2.32
N ARG A 208 -2.70 17.36 -1.63
CA ARG A 208 -1.30 16.96 -1.34
C ARG A 208 -0.53 16.61 -2.62
N ALA A 209 -1.18 15.99 -3.60
CA ALA A 209 -0.55 15.68 -4.89
C ALA A 209 -0.34 16.94 -5.75
N VAL A 210 -1.30 17.87 -5.75
CA VAL A 210 -1.24 19.12 -6.51
C VAL A 210 -0.25 20.12 -5.90
N TYR A 211 -0.22 20.27 -4.57
CA TYR A 211 0.74 21.13 -3.86
C TYR A 211 2.19 20.65 -4.05
N GLN A 212 2.43 19.34 -4.20
CA GLN A 212 3.78 18.80 -4.44
C GLN A 212 4.29 19.07 -5.87
N MET A 213 3.38 19.13 -6.86
CA MET A 213 3.75 19.58 -8.22
C MET A 213 3.99 21.10 -8.30
N GLY A 214 3.31 21.91 -7.47
CA GLY A 214 3.55 23.36 -7.39
C GLY A 214 4.77 23.77 -6.55
N GLY A 215 5.24 22.90 -5.65
CA GLY A 215 6.29 23.17 -4.66
C GLY A 215 7.73 22.97 -5.13
N GLU A 216 7.96 22.41 -6.34
CA GLU A 216 9.31 22.29 -6.91
C GLU A 216 9.96 23.65 -7.24
N ILE A 217 9.23 24.77 -7.14
CA ILE A 217 9.74 26.11 -7.43
C ILE A 217 10.07 26.94 -6.17
N ARG A 218 9.60 26.63 -4.94
CA ARG A 218 10.02 27.36 -3.71
C ARG A 218 9.97 26.51 -2.44
N LEU A 219 11.11 26.41 -1.76
CA LEU A 219 11.39 25.75 -0.46
C LEU A 219 10.66 26.45 0.73
N PRO A 220 10.81 26.02 2.01
CA PRO A 220 10.37 24.76 2.63
C PRO A 220 9.65 25.04 3.99
N ALA A 221 8.43 24.54 4.24
CA ALA A 221 7.93 24.39 5.62
C ALA A 221 6.62 23.61 5.68
N ILE A 222 6.50 22.80 6.75
CA ILE A 222 5.33 22.12 7.33
C ILE A 222 5.34 20.59 7.12
N GLY A 223 5.82 19.90 8.16
CA GLY A 223 5.44 18.52 8.52
C GLY A 223 5.79 17.45 7.48
N SER A 224 7.07 17.29 7.21
CA SER A 224 7.60 16.36 6.21
C SER A 224 7.33 14.88 6.53
N PHE A 225 6.35 14.27 5.86
CA PHE A 225 6.56 12.93 5.30
C PHE A 225 7.60 13.09 4.18
N GLN A 226 8.87 13.09 4.58
CA GLN A 226 10.03 13.25 3.72
C GLN A 226 10.13 12.04 2.77
N PHE A 227 9.59 12.16 1.56
CA PHE A 227 10.08 11.37 0.44
C PHE A 227 11.38 12.01 -0.04
N SER A 228 12.46 11.74 0.66
CA SER A 228 13.80 11.98 0.13
C SER A 228 13.94 11.11 -1.12
N SER A 229 14.30 11.73 -2.24
CA SER A 229 14.63 11.10 -3.51
C SER A 229 15.94 10.31 -3.40
N VAL A 230 15.94 9.26 -2.58
CA VAL A 230 17.02 8.29 -2.60
C VAL A 230 16.86 7.47 -3.87
N ARG A 231 17.75 7.76 -4.83
CA ARG A 231 17.91 7.04 -6.09
C ARG A 231 18.50 5.66 -5.77
N LEU A 232 17.62 4.69 -5.48
CA LEU A 232 18.00 3.30 -5.20
C LEU A 232 17.26 2.34 -6.13
N LYS A 233 17.96 1.26 -6.51
CA LYS A 233 17.45 0.08 -7.21
C LYS A 233 16.15 -0.38 -6.54
N GLY A 234 15.11 -0.65 -7.33
CA GLY A 234 13.76 -0.92 -6.82
C GLY A 234 12.63 -0.58 -7.78
N ARG A 235 12.94 -0.06 -8.99
CA ARG A 235 12.00 0.00 -10.11
C ARG A 235 11.55 -1.42 -10.50
N GLU A 236 12.49 -2.34 -10.61
CA GLU A 236 12.22 -3.72 -11.02
C GLU A 236 11.29 -4.45 -10.05
N ALA A 237 11.55 -4.39 -8.73
CA ALA A 237 10.66 -5.01 -7.74
C ALA A 237 9.22 -4.45 -7.78
N ARG A 238 9.06 -3.14 -8.04
CA ARG A 238 7.72 -2.52 -8.20
C ARG A 238 7.03 -3.00 -9.47
N LEU A 239 7.75 -3.06 -10.58
CA LEU A 239 7.22 -3.57 -11.84
C LEU A 239 6.83 -5.04 -11.70
N ILE A 240 7.64 -5.86 -11.03
CA ILE A 240 7.34 -7.26 -10.77
C ILE A 240 6.03 -7.40 -9.98
N VAL A 241 5.82 -6.63 -8.91
CA VAL A 241 4.57 -6.74 -8.13
C VAL A 241 3.35 -6.27 -8.91
N VAL A 242 3.47 -5.22 -9.72
CA VAL A 242 2.40 -4.77 -10.63
C VAL A 242 2.10 -5.86 -11.67
N LEU A 243 3.13 -6.44 -12.28
CA LEU A 243 3.00 -7.53 -13.25
C LEU A 243 2.35 -8.76 -12.61
N ILE A 244 2.76 -9.13 -11.39
CA ILE A 244 2.14 -10.21 -10.62
C ILE A 244 0.66 -9.91 -10.41
N ALA A 245 0.30 -8.71 -9.94
CA ALA A 245 -1.10 -8.34 -9.74
C ALA A 245 -1.92 -8.42 -11.05
N ILE A 246 -1.34 -7.98 -12.17
CA ILE A 246 -1.93 -8.09 -13.51
C ILE A 246 -2.10 -9.55 -13.92
N ILE A 247 -1.07 -10.39 -13.75
CA ILE A 247 -1.12 -11.82 -14.10
C ILE A 247 -2.20 -12.53 -13.29
N PHE A 248 -2.26 -12.30 -11.97
CA PHE A 248 -3.34 -12.82 -11.14
C PHE A 248 -4.70 -12.31 -11.61
N GLY A 249 -4.80 -11.03 -12.01
CA GLY A 249 -6.02 -10.46 -12.57
C GLY A 249 -6.47 -11.19 -13.83
N ILE A 250 -5.55 -11.47 -14.75
CA ILE A 250 -5.81 -12.26 -15.96
C ILE A 250 -6.30 -13.66 -15.59
N VAL A 251 -5.67 -14.34 -14.64
CA VAL A 251 -6.11 -15.66 -14.17
C VAL A 251 -7.54 -15.60 -13.63
N VAL A 252 -7.88 -14.62 -12.78
CA VAL A 252 -9.23 -14.45 -12.24
C VAL A 252 -10.24 -14.17 -13.36
N VAL A 253 -9.89 -13.31 -14.32
CA VAL A 253 -10.73 -13.05 -15.51
C VAL A 253 -10.95 -14.33 -16.30
N SER A 254 -9.91 -15.11 -16.57
CA SER A 254 -10.03 -16.39 -17.31
C SER A 254 -10.95 -17.38 -16.60
N LEU A 255 -10.82 -17.52 -15.28
CA LEU A 255 -11.67 -18.39 -14.47
C LEU A 255 -13.13 -17.91 -14.43
N GLY A 256 -13.34 -16.58 -14.38
CA GLY A 256 -14.66 -15.97 -14.34
C GLY A 256 -15.32 -15.79 -15.71
N TYR A 257 -14.58 -15.89 -16.82
CA TYR A 257 -15.04 -15.45 -18.14
C TYR A 257 -16.34 -16.13 -18.59
N GLY A 258 -16.46 -17.45 -18.35
CA GLY A 258 -17.64 -18.23 -18.71
C GLY A 258 -18.93 -17.75 -18.04
N SER A 259 -18.83 -17.07 -16.88
CA SER A 259 -19.98 -16.54 -16.15
C SER A 259 -20.54 -15.24 -16.74
N ILE A 260 -19.84 -14.59 -17.68
CA ILE A 260 -20.25 -13.28 -18.25
C ILE A 260 -21.36 -13.42 -19.30
N ALA A 261 -21.30 -14.46 -20.14
CA ALA A 261 -22.20 -14.59 -21.30
C ALA A 261 -23.70 -14.60 -20.94
N PRO A 262 -24.16 -15.30 -19.88
CA PRO A 262 -25.57 -15.28 -19.48
C PRO A 262 -26.10 -13.87 -19.15
N TRP A 263 -25.26 -13.03 -18.54
CA TRP A 263 -25.62 -11.66 -18.19
C TRP A 263 -25.72 -10.76 -19.42
N VAL A 264 -24.80 -10.90 -20.36
CA VAL A 264 -24.83 -10.17 -21.65
C VAL A 264 -26.14 -10.46 -22.38
N HIS A 265 -26.55 -11.73 -22.43
CA HIS A 265 -27.82 -12.11 -23.03
C HIS A 265 -29.02 -11.50 -22.29
N LEU A 266 -29.01 -11.46 -20.95
CA LEU A 266 -30.06 -10.80 -20.17
C LEU A 266 -30.17 -9.29 -20.50
N PHE A 267 -29.04 -8.58 -20.59
CA PHE A 267 -29.02 -7.16 -20.90
C PHE A 267 -29.44 -6.86 -22.34
N GLN A 268 -29.07 -7.71 -23.30
CA GLN A 268 -29.43 -7.56 -24.72
C GLN A 268 -30.91 -7.89 -25.00
N THR A 269 -31.48 -8.88 -24.29
CA THR A 269 -32.88 -9.30 -24.50
C THR A 269 -33.90 -8.42 -23.78
N GLY A 270 -33.48 -7.35 -23.10
CA GLY A 270 -34.40 -6.35 -22.53
C GLY A 270 -35.30 -6.88 -21.41
N ARG A 271 -35.01 -8.07 -20.85
CA ARG A 271 -35.84 -8.70 -19.81
C ARG A 271 -35.87 -7.94 -18.47
N LEU A 272 -35.13 -6.82 -18.36
CA LEU A 272 -35.14 -5.87 -17.25
C LEU A 272 -35.82 -4.52 -17.56
N ILE A 273 -36.33 -4.29 -18.79
CA ILE A 273 -37.12 -3.07 -19.14
C ILE A 273 -38.60 -3.24 -18.75
N LYS A 274 -39.02 -4.45 -18.35
CA LYS A 274 -40.38 -4.74 -17.88
C LYS A 274 -40.39 -5.21 -16.43
N VAL A 275 -40.11 -4.30 -15.51
CA VAL A 275 -40.65 -4.38 -14.15
C VAL A 275 -41.16 -2.98 -13.84
N HIS A 276 -42.47 -2.89 -13.58
CA HIS A 276 -43.23 -1.66 -13.33
C HIS A 276 -42.63 -0.80 -12.22
#